data_AF-A0A822XQJ1-F1
#
_entry.id   AF-A0A822XQJ1-F1
#
_cell.length_a   1.000
_cell.length_b   1.000
_cell.length_c   1.000
_cell.angle_alpha   90.00
_cell.angle_beta   90.00
_cell.angle_gamma   90.00
#
_symmetry.space_group_name_H-M   'P 1'
#
loop_
_entity.id
_entity.type
_entity.pdbx_description
1 polymer ?
#
loop_
_entity_poly.entity_id
_entity_poly.type
_entity_poly.pdbx_seq_one_letter_code
_entity_poly.pdbx_strand_id
1 'polypeptide(L)'
;MGRPGLSSEARPDKVIFHPSTGFCVLRKSLIEPLKLGSCTESEAWSYTPEKTLSLKNTDLCLQADELGEIAKLGIICSDSSSRWDVILDSKMHISSKLANGSTVCIDIDSNTSTI
;
A
#
# COMPACT_ATOMS: atom_id res chain seq x y z
N MET A 1 4.49 22.70 39.66
CA MET A 1 3.67 21.51 39.36
C MET A 1 3.95 21.12 37.93
N GLY A 2 4.70 20.03 37.72
CA GLY A 2 5.12 19.59 36.39
C GLY A 2 4.12 18.62 35.75
N ARG A 3 4.15 18.55 34.41
CA ARG A 3 3.79 17.33 33.68
C ARG A 3 5.01 16.88 32.84
N PRO A 4 5.51 15.65 33.02
CA PRO A 4 6.67 15.09 32.34
C PRO A 4 6.51 14.99 30.82
N GLY A 5 7.64 15.08 30.12
CA GLY A 5 7.74 15.02 28.67
C GLY A 5 7.28 13.69 28.06
N LEU A 6 6.67 13.79 26.88
CA LEU A 6 6.60 12.72 25.90
C LEU A 6 7.58 13.05 24.79
N SER A 7 8.81 12.57 24.95
CA SER A 7 9.75 12.43 23.86
C SER A 7 9.30 11.25 22.98
N SER A 8 8.66 11.54 21.86
CA SER A 8 8.87 10.82 20.61
C SER A 8 8.32 11.66 19.47
N GLU A 9 9.20 12.18 18.61
CA GLU A 9 8.84 12.54 17.24
C GLU A 9 8.51 11.25 16.48
N ALA A 10 7.46 10.55 16.90
CA ALA A 10 6.94 9.42 16.15
C ALA A 10 6.41 9.99 14.83
N ARG A 11 7.16 9.75 13.74
CA ARG A 11 6.67 10.10 12.41
C ARG A 11 5.30 9.44 12.24
N PRO A 12 4.26 10.18 11.84
CA PRO A 12 2.95 9.60 11.60
C PRO A 12 3.12 8.43 10.64
N ASP A 13 2.49 7.31 10.96
CA ASP A 13 2.47 6.16 10.07
C ASP A 13 1.85 6.55 8.73
N LYS A 14 2.45 6.09 7.63
CA LYS A 14 1.91 6.34 6.29
C LYS A 14 0.84 5.31 5.98
N VAL A 15 -0.17 5.73 5.23
CA VAL A 15 -1.27 4.87 4.74
C VAL A 15 -1.37 4.99 3.22
N ILE A 16 -1.93 3.97 2.57
CA ILE A 16 -2.29 4.06 1.15
C ILE A 16 -3.71 4.60 1.07
N PHE A 17 -3.83 5.86 0.64
CA PHE A 17 -5.07 6.60 0.57
C PHE A 17 -5.64 6.63 -0.85
N HIS A 18 -6.94 6.35 -0.98
CA HIS A 18 -7.65 6.39 -2.24
C HIS A 18 -8.45 7.70 -2.36
N PRO A 19 -8.00 8.65 -3.21
CA PRO A 19 -8.46 10.04 -3.17
C PRO A 19 -9.92 10.25 -3.58
N SER A 20 -10.45 9.42 -4.48
CA SER A 20 -11.82 9.58 -4.97
C SER A 20 -12.87 9.06 -3.98
N THR A 21 -12.51 8.12 -3.09
CA THR A 21 -13.43 7.57 -2.07
C THR A 21 -13.18 8.14 -0.67
N GLY A 22 -11.99 8.69 -0.41
CA GLY A 22 -11.59 9.12 0.93
C GLY A 22 -11.24 7.97 1.88
N PHE A 23 -11.14 6.74 1.37
CA PHE A 23 -10.83 5.55 2.15
C PHE A 23 -9.36 5.12 2.00
N CYS A 24 -8.90 4.27 2.90
CA CYS A 24 -7.55 3.71 2.88
C CYS A 24 -7.57 2.20 2.66
N VAL A 25 -6.44 1.68 2.16
CA VAL A 25 -6.23 0.25 1.99
C VAL A 25 -6.17 -0.46 3.33
N LEU A 26 -7.00 -1.49 3.48
CA LEU A 26 -7.14 -2.33 4.64
C LEU A 26 -6.84 -3.78 4.29
N ARG A 27 -6.11 -4.46 5.18
CA ARG A 27 -6.01 -5.92 5.21
C ARG A 27 -6.97 -6.43 6.29
N LYS A 28 -7.94 -7.25 5.90
CA LYS A 28 -8.86 -7.91 6.85
C LYS A 28 -8.30 -9.23 7.37
N SER A 29 -7.60 -9.99 6.52
CA SER A 29 -6.87 -11.20 6.90
C SER A 29 -5.70 -11.45 5.94
N LEU A 30 -4.91 -12.49 6.20
CA LEU A 30 -3.79 -12.88 5.31
C LEU A 30 -4.25 -13.46 3.96
N ILE A 31 -5.49 -13.96 3.89
CA ILE A 31 -6.02 -14.68 2.72
C ILE A 31 -7.10 -13.89 1.98
N GLU A 32 -7.65 -12.85 2.60
CA GLU A 32 -8.65 -12.01 1.96
C GLU A 32 -7.99 -10.93 1.10
N PRO A 33 -8.62 -10.55 -0.03
CA PRO A 33 -8.24 -9.39 -0.80
C PRO A 33 -8.13 -8.13 0.04
N LEU A 34 -7.22 -7.25 -0.38
CA LEU A 34 -7.17 -5.90 0.15
C LEU A 34 -8.46 -5.15 -0.21
N LYS A 35 -8.96 -4.36 0.74
CA LYS A 35 -10.21 -3.61 0.60
C LYS A 35 -10.02 -2.17 1.01
N LEU A 36 -10.90 -1.29 0.55
CA LEU A 36 -10.98 0.06 1.08
C LEU A 36 -11.85 0.12 2.34
N GLY A 37 -11.44 0.96 3.30
CA GLY A 37 -12.26 1.31 4.47
C GLY A 37 -11.69 2.50 5.24
N SER A 38 -12.08 2.65 6.51
CA SER A 38 -11.66 3.79 7.33
C SER A 38 -10.13 3.84 7.50
N CYS A 39 -9.54 5.00 7.25
CA CYS A 39 -8.09 5.20 7.45
C CYS A 39 -7.63 5.00 8.89
N THR A 40 -8.52 5.10 9.87
CA THR A 40 -8.20 4.79 11.28
C THR A 40 -8.00 3.31 11.55
N GLU A 41 -8.49 2.44 10.66
CA GLU A 41 -8.30 0.98 10.70
C GLU A 41 -7.11 0.53 9.83
N SER A 42 -6.50 1.44 9.08
CA SER A 42 -5.43 1.11 8.14
C SER A 42 -4.13 0.79 8.87
N GLU A 43 -3.46 -0.24 8.39
CA GLU A 43 -2.13 -0.58 8.86
C GLU A 43 -1.09 0.40 8.32
N ALA A 44 0.00 0.55 9.07
CA ALA A 44 1.11 1.41 8.69
C ALA A 44 1.87 0.81 7.50
N TRP A 45 2.11 1.60 6.46
CA TRP A 45 2.90 1.23 5.29
C TRP A 45 4.27 1.91 5.29
N SER A 46 5.26 1.23 4.72
CA SER A 46 6.61 1.71 4.49
C SER A 46 6.92 1.63 3.00
N TYR A 47 7.57 2.66 2.47
CA TYR A 47 8.09 2.67 1.11
C TYR A 47 9.61 2.64 1.17
N THR A 48 10.22 1.58 0.64
CA THR A 48 11.66 1.35 0.74
C THR A 48 12.41 1.91 -0.48
N PRO A 49 13.74 2.13 -0.39
CA PRO A 49 14.56 2.56 -1.52
C PRO A 49 14.50 1.60 -2.72
N GLU A 50 14.20 0.32 -2.48
CA GLU A 50 14.02 -0.73 -3.48
C GLU A 50 12.68 -0.62 -4.22
N LYS A 51 11.90 0.42 -3.92
CA LYS A 51 10.58 0.73 -4.48
C LYS A 51 9.49 -0.26 -4.04
N THR A 52 9.61 -0.81 -2.85
CA THR A 52 8.64 -1.76 -2.31
C THR A 52 7.70 -1.07 -1.33
N LEU A 53 6.41 -1.38 -1.42
CA LEU A 53 5.41 -1.01 -0.42
C LEU A 53 5.20 -2.18 0.53
N SER A 54 5.63 -2.03 1.78
CA SER A 54 5.53 -3.07 2.81
C SER A 54 4.72 -2.62 4.01
N LEU A 55 4.02 -3.58 4.63
CA LEU A 55 3.37 -3.35 5.92
C LEU A 55 4.43 -3.25 7.01
N LYS A 56 4.43 -2.15 7.75
CA LYS A 56 5.42 -1.83 8.79
C LYS A 56 5.43 -2.93 9.85
N ASN A 57 6.62 -3.36 10.24
CA ASN A 57 6.85 -4.45 11.21
C ASN A 57 6.35 -5.83 10.73
N THR A 58 6.21 -6.04 9.42
CA THR A 58 5.90 -7.34 8.83
C THR A 58 6.78 -7.60 7.61
N ASP A 59 6.85 -8.86 7.17
CA ASP A 59 7.54 -9.24 5.93
C ASP A 59 6.62 -9.20 4.70
N LEU A 60 5.44 -8.58 4.81
CA LEU A 60 4.45 -8.54 3.75
C LEU A 60 4.59 -7.27 2.91
N CYS A 61 4.57 -7.44 1.60
CA CYS A 61 4.59 -6.36 0.63
C CYS A 61 3.49 -6.50 -0.41
N LEU A 62 3.12 -5.36 -0.98
CA LEU A 62 2.14 -5.27 -2.05
C LEU A 62 2.72 -5.85 -3.35
N GLN A 63 1.96 -6.72 -3.99
CA GLN A 63 2.31 -7.37 -5.25
C GLN A 63 1.19 -7.18 -6.29
N ALA A 64 1.61 -6.96 -7.54
CA ALA A 64 0.77 -6.98 -8.73
C ALA A 64 1.35 -8.00 -9.72
N ASP A 65 0.62 -9.09 -9.95
CA ASP A 65 1.07 -10.16 -10.83
C ASP A 65 0.74 -9.86 -12.30
N GLU A 66 -0.52 -9.53 -12.56
CA GLU A 66 -1.05 -9.33 -13.91
C GLU A 66 -2.05 -8.17 -13.98
N LEU A 67 -2.28 -7.67 -15.19
CA LEU A 67 -3.26 -6.61 -15.43
C LEU A 67 -4.68 -7.15 -15.21
N GLY A 68 -5.46 -6.48 -14.38
CA GLY A 68 -6.85 -6.85 -14.09
C GLY A 68 -6.99 -7.86 -12.93
N GLU A 69 -5.88 -8.29 -12.34
CA GLU A 69 -5.88 -9.11 -11.13
C GLU A 69 -5.90 -8.25 -9.86
N ILE A 70 -6.47 -8.83 -8.80
CA ILE A 70 -6.57 -8.22 -7.47
C ILE A 70 -5.17 -8.05 -6.86
N ALA A 71 -4.88 -6.88 -6.30
CA ALA A 71 -3.62 -6.65 -5.61
C ALA A 71 -3.54 -7.50 -4.33
N LYS A 72 -2.38 -8.15 -4.13
CA LYS A 72 -2.19 -9.09 -3.02
C LYS A 72 -1.00 -8.72 -2.15
N LEU A 73 -0.96 -9.33 -0.96
CA LEU A 73 0.20 -9.28 -0.08
C LEU A 73 1.00 -10.58 -0.20
N GLY A 74 2.28 -10.44 -0.50
CA GLY A 74 3.22 -11.56 -0.55
C GLY A 74 4.41 -11.36 0.36
N ILE A 75 5.16 -12.44 0.59
CA ILE A 75 6.41 -12.44 1.38
C ILE A 75 7.66 -12.24 0.51
N ILE A 76 7.52 -12.38 -0.82
CA ILE A 76 8.64 -12.26 -1.76
C ILE A 76 8.66 -10.82 -2.30
N CYS A 77 9.44 -9.98 -1.63
CA CYS A 77 9.47 -8.53 -1.89
C CYS A 77 10.62 -8.06 -2.78
N SER A 78 11.34 -8.99 -3.39
CA SER A 78 12.44 -8.76 -4.33
C SER A 78 12.00 -8.80 -5.80
N ASP A 79 10.84 -9.40 -6.06
CA ASP A 79 10.35 -9.70 -7.41
C ASP A 79 9.85 -8.46 -8.11
N SER A 80 9.83 -8.47 -9.45
CA SER A 80 9.35 -7.34 -10.24
C SER A 80 7.90 -6.99 -9.94
N SER A 81 7.06 -7.98 -9.60
CA SER A 81 5.66 -7.78 -9.20
C SER A 81 5.50 -6.96 -7.91
N SER A 82 6.55 -6.85 -7.09
CA SER A 82 6.54 -6.10 -5.83
C SER A 82 7.11 -4.67 -5.92
N ARG A 83 7.49 -4.23 -7.13
CA ARG A 83 8.11 -2.92 -7.36
C ARG A 83 7.09 -1.89 -7.80
N TRP A 84 7.03 -0.78 -7.07
CA TRP A 84 6.07 0.29 -7.25
C TRP A 84 6.79 1.63 -7.44
N ASP A 85 6.70 2.18 -8.64
CA ASP A 85 7.15 3.52 -8.97
C ASP A 85 6.12 4.56 -8.48
N VAL A 86 6.60 5.57 -7.77
CA VAL A 86 5.79 6.74 -7.43
C VAL A 86 5.84 7.71 -8.60
N ILE A 87 4.67 8.06 -9.15
CA ILE A 87 4.57 9.00 -10.26
C ILE A 87 4.84 10.41 -9.73
N LEU A 88 6.04 10.92 -10.02
CA LEU A 88 6.66 12.13 -9.47
C LEU A 88 5.79 13.39 -9.58
N ASP A 89 5.01 13.52 -10.65
CA ASP A 89 4.15 14.70 -10.89
C ASP A 89 3.00 14.81 -9.88
N SER A 90 2.56 13.68 -9.33
CA SER A 90 1.51 13.63 -8.31
C SER A 90 2.04 13.36 -6.90
N LYS A 91 3.20 12.68 -6.79
CA LYS A 91 3.74 12.07 -5.55
C LYS A 91 2.74 11.18 -4.78
N MET A 92 1.58 10.87 -5.38
CA MET A 92 0.47 10.17 -4.74
C MET A 92 -0.07 9.01 -5.57
N HIS A 93 0.18 8.99 -6.88
CA HIS A 93 -0.09 7.81 -7.71
C HIS A 93 1.10 6.86 -7.68
N ILE A 94 0.80 5.58 -7.59
CA ILE A 94 1.76 4.48 -7.61
C ILE A 94 1.43 3.54 -8.77
N SER A 95 2.46 3.11 -9.48
CA SER A 95 2.34 2.20 -10.62
C SER A 95 3.39 1.10 -10.53
N SER A 96 3.07 -0.09 -11.01
CA SER A 96 4.01 -1.20 -11.12
C SER A 96 4.29 -1.53 -12.57
N LYS A 97 5.50 -2.02 -12.85
CA LYS A 97 5.87 -2.54 -14.17
C LYS A 97 5.87 -4.06 -14.12
N LEU A 98 4.94 -4.65 -14.86
CA LEU A 98 4.80 -6.11 -14.95
C LEU A 98 5.93 -6.74 -15.78
N ALA A 99 6.10 -8.06 -15.64
CA ALA A 99 7.11 -8.82 -16.35
C ALA A 99 6.94 -8.73 -17.89
N ASN A 100 5.71 -8.60 -18.37
CA ASN A 100 5.40 -8.42 -19.79
C ASN A 100 5.70 -7.00 -20.33
N GLY A 101 6.21 -6.09 -19.49
CA GLY A 101 6.55 -4.72 -19.84
C GLY A 101 5.41 -3.71 -19.71
N SER A 102 4.18 -4.16 -19.45
CA SER A 102 3.02 -3.30 -19.22
C SER A 102 3.15 -2.55 -17.89
N THR A 103 2.59 -1.35 -17.84
CA THR A 103 2.49 -0.56 -16.60
C THR A 103 1.07 -0.67 -16.06
N VAL A 104 0.94 -0.98 -14.78
CA VAL A 104 -0.35 -1.09 -14.09
C VAL A 104 -0.42 -0.11 -12.93
N CYS A 105 -1.63 0.35 -12.65
CA CYS A 105 -1.94 1.19 -11.49
C CYS A 105 -2.87 0.42 -10.56
N ILE A 106 -2.89 0.80 -9.29
CA ILE A 106 -3.90 0.30 -8.35
C ILE A 106 -5.19 1.06 -8.63
N ASP A 107 -6.27 0.32 -8.85
CA ASP A 107 -7.61 0.86 -9.00
C ASP A 107 -8.58 0.07 -8.12
N ILE A 108 -9.74 0.65 -7.84
CA ILE A 108 -10.80 0.01 -7.07
C ILE A 108 -11.78 -0.69 -7.99
N ASP A 109 -12.13 -1.93 -7.67
CA ASP A 109 -13.30 -2.57 -8.25
C ASP A 109 -14.57 -1.85 -7.76
N SER A 110 -15.27 -1.24 -8.72
CA SER A 110 -16.49 -0.44 -8.48
C SER A 110 -17.65 -1.21 -7.83
N ASN A 111 -17.63 -2.55 -7.85
CA ASN A 111 -18.68 -3.39 -7.29
C ASN A 111 -18.34 -3.94 -5.90
N THR A 112 -17.06 -4.22 -5.62
CA THR A 112 -16.63 -4.96 -4.42
C THR A 112 -15.78 -4.16 -3.43
N SER A 113 -15.37 -2.93 -3.78
CA SER A 113 -14.44 -2.12 -2.98
C SER A 113 -13.11 -2.82 -2.67
N THR A 114 -12.74 -3.81 -3.48
CA THR A 114 -11.43 -4.48 -3.46
C THR A 114 -10.47 -3.73 -4.37
N ILE A 115 -9.18 -3.81 -4.04
CA ILE A 115 -8.10 -3.27 -4.87
C ILE A 115 -7.20 -4.37 -5.42
#